data_AF-A0A348PSV3-F1
#
_entry.id   AF-A0A348PSV3-F1
#
_cell.length_a   1.000
_cell.length_b   1.000
_cell.length_c   1.000
_cell.angle_alpha   90.00
_cell.angle_beta   90.00
_cell.angle_gamma   90.00
#
_symmetry.space_group_name_H-M   'P 1'
#
loop_
_entity.id
_entity.type
_entity.pdbx_description
1 polymer ?
#
loop_
_entity_poly.entity_id
_entity_poly.type
_entity_poly.pdbx_seq_one_letter_code
_entity_poly.pdbx_strand_id
1 'polypeptide(L)'
;MKFIVSSSNLLKQLTSISGVLNTSSNLPILGYYLFDVKDKKLVVSGSDLESTMISEINLDKADDDMKVCIPAKLLLDMLKTFSDQPLTFSVDAKSFGIEVSSDTGKYKLAGTNGDEFPRLPEMESSSSLKIDSGILFNAINKTVFATGNDELRPVMSGVYFSLEKDGITFVATDAHKLVKYRRSDCKSGKAASFIMPKKPLNLIKSLVSNMSTDVEIEYNETNASFTFENYKLVSRLIDGKYPNYDAVIPKENPNEMLIDRQLFLNSIRRVSIFSNKTTHQVRLAIKGSDLQVSAEDLDYSNEATERLNCNYKGEDITIGFNSR
;
A
#
# COMPACT_ATOMS: atom_id res chain seq x y z
N MET A 1 -29.99 -2.66 20.18
CA MET A 1 -29.00 -1.56 20.14
C MET A 1 -29.16 -0.82 18.81
N LYS A 2 -29.06 0.51 18.77
CA LYS A 2 -29.39 1.29 17.57
C LYS A 2 -28.49 2.51 17.39
N PHE A 3 -28.12 2.80 16.14
CA PHE A 3 -27.40 4.01 15.75
C PHE A 3 -27.82 4.50 14.36
N ILE A 4 -27.51 5.76 14.05
CA ILE A 4 -27.82 6.39 12.76
C ILE A 4 -26.53 6.93 12.12
N VAL A 5 -26.34 6.67 10.82
CA VAL A 5 -25.19 7.15 10.05
C VAL A 5 -25.59 7.46 8.61
N SER A 6 -24.94 8.44 7.97
CA SER A 6 -25.13 8.71 6.53
C SER A 6 -24.63 7.53 5.68
N SER A 7 -25.44 7.13 4.68
CA SER A 7 -25.10 6.09 3.71
C SER A 7 -23.81 6.41 2.95
N SER A 8 -23.65 7.66 2.50
CA SER A 8 -22.49 8.09 1.71
C SER A 8 -21.22 8.17 2.56
N ASN A 9 -21.32 8.68 3.80
CA ASN A 9 -20.19 8.71 4.73
C ASN A 9 -19.74 7.29 5.09
N LEU A 10 -20.68 6.41 5.46
CA LEU A 10 -20.34 5.02 5.77
C LEU A 10 -19.70 4.32 4.55
N LEU A 11 -20.29 4.44 3.36
CA LEU A 11 -19.73 3.85 2.14
C LEU A 11 -18.30 4.31 1.89
N LYS A 12 -18.03 5.62 2.01
CA LYS A 12 -16.69 6.19 1.82
C LYS A 12 -15.69 5.55 2.79
N GLN A 13 -16.01 5.51 4.08
CA GLN A 13 -15.12 4.99 5.12
C GLN A 13 -14.86 3.49 4.96
N LEU A 14 -15.90 2.70 4.70
CA LEU A 14 -15.76 1.26 4.45
C LEU A 14 -14.96 0.96 3.18
N THR A 15 -15.18 1.73 2.11
CA THR A 15 -14.43 1.54 0.85
C THR A 15 -12.94 1.82 1.06
N SER A 16 -12.60 2.87 1.80
CA SER A 16 -11.22 3.23 2.15
C SER A 16 -10.46 2.11 2.86
N ILE A 17 -11.12 1.32 3.71
CA ILE A 17 -10.48 0.24 4.47
C ILE A 17 -10.64 -1.15 3.84
N SER A 18 -11.45 -1.28 2.78
CA SER A 18 -11.81 -2.58 2.18
C SER A 18 -10.64 -3.40 1.64
N GLY A 19 -9.55 -2.74 1.22
CA GLY A 19 -8.38 -3.41 0.63
C GLY A 19 -7.60 -4.30 1.61
N VAL A 20 -7.88 -4.21 2.92
CA VAL A 20 -7.27 -5.09 3.92
C VAL A 20 -7.92 -6.47 3.94
N LEU A 21 -9.21 -6.58 3.60
CA LEU A 21 -10.01 -7.78 3.80
C LEU A 21 -9.45 -8.99 3.04
N ASN A 22 -9.57 -10.18 3.63
CA ASN A 22 -9.17 -11.44 3.00
C ASN A 22 -10.39 -12.36 2.85
N THR A 23 -11.14 -12.16 1.77
CA THR A 23 -12.37 -12.93 1.49
C THR A 23 -12.11 -14.37 1.02
N SER A 24 -10.86 -14.72 0.70
CA SER A 24 -10.44 -16.08 0.34
C SER A 24 -9.92 -16.90 1.52
N SER A 25 -9.91 -16.33 2.72
CA SER A 25 -9.42 -17.01 3.92
C SER A 25 -10.35 -18.16 4.36
N ASN A 26 -9.75 -19.19 4.96
CA ASN A 26 -10.48 -20.25 5.65
C ASN A 26 -11.19 -19.75 6.93
N LEU A 27 -10.88 -18.54 7.39
CA LEU A 27 -11.54 -17.89 8.53
C LEU A 27 -12.57 -16.87 8.00
N PRO A 28 -13.88 -17.22 7.95
CA PRO A 28 -14.88 -16.39 7.26
C PRO A 28 -15.03 -14.98 7.83
N ILE A 29 -14.75 -14.80 9.13
CA ILE A 29 -14.85 -13.50 9.82
C ILE A 29 -13.90 -12.43 9.24
N LEU A 30 -12.84 -12.83 8.52
CA LEU A 30 -11.95 -11.89 7.81
C LEU A 30 -12.57 -11.28 6.54
N GLY A 31 -13.74 -11.79 6.12
CA GLY A 31 -14.60 -11.16 5.12
C GLY A 31 -15.63 -10.20 5.72
N TYR A 32 -15.55 -9.89 7.02
CA TYR A 32 -16.49 -9.03 7.75
C TYR A 32 -15.80 -7.73 8.18
N TYR A 33 -16.59 -6.69 8.39
CA TYR A 33 -16.19 -5.54 9.17
C TYR A 33 -16.63 -5.70 10.61
N LEU A 34 -15.72 -5.45 11.56
CA LEU A 34 -16.09 -5.25 12.95
C LEU A 34 -16.64 -3.83 13.11
N PHE A 35 -17.88 -3.72 13.56
CA PHE A 35 -18.50 -2.46 13.98
C PHE A 35 -18.49 -2.42 15.51
N ASP A 36 -17.75 -1.47 16.06
CA ASP A 36 -17.68 -1.20 17.49
C ASP A 36 -18.21 0.21 17.74
N VAL A 37 -19.39 0.31 18.35
CA VAL A 37 -20.01 1.58 18.70
C VAL A 37 -19.80 1.82 20.18
N LYS A 38 -19.18 2.94 20.51
CA LYS A 38 -18.97 3.38 21.89
C LYS A 38 -18.93 4.90 21.97
N ASP A 39 -19.55 5.49 22.99
CA ASP A 39 -19.49 6.93 23.25
C ASP A 39 -19.83 7.81 22.02
N LYS A 40 -20.87 7.43 21.25
CA LYS A 40 -21.27 8.07 19.97
C LYS A 40 -20.19 8.06 18.88
N LYS A 41 -19.27 7.12 18.93
CA LYS A 41 -18.31 6.84 17.86
C LYS A 41 -18.53 5.43 17.34
N LEU A 42 -18.56 5.29 16.02
CA LEU A 42 -18.46 4.01 15.34
C LEU A 42 -17.02 3.84 14.88
N VAL A 43 -16.34 2.85 15.47
CA VAL A 43 -15.05 2.36 15.01
C VAL A 43 -15.30 1.15 14.12
N VAL A 44 -14.88 1.24 12.86
CA VAL A 44 -14.97 0.12 11.93
C VAL A 44 -13.61 -0.45 11.64
N SER A 45 -13.44 -1.76 11.84
CA SER A 45 -12.18 -2.46 11.57
C SER A 45 -12.34 -3.55 10.52
N GLY A 46 -11.34 -3.68 9.64
CA GLY A 46 -11.16 -4.83 8.75
C GLY A 46 -9.75 -5.41 8.95
N SER A 47 -9.59 -6.72 8.80
CA SER A 47 -8.30 -7.38 9.06
C SER A 47 -8.06 -8.57 8.14
N ASP A 48 -6.79 -8.88 7.89
CA ASP A 48 -6.34 -10.16 7.33
C ASP A 48 -5.41 -10.93 8.27
N LEU A 49 -5.44 -10.60 9.57
CA LEU A 49 -4.54 -11.07 10.65
C LEU A 49 -3.13 -10.48 10.63
N GLU A 50 -2.60 -10.11 9.46
CA GLU A 50 -1.27 -9.49 9.33
C GLU A 50 -1.36 -7.97 9.38
N SER A 51 -2.42 -7.42 8.81
CA SER A 51 -2.75 -6.01 8.74
C SER A 51 -4.18 -5.78 9.20
N THR A 52 -4.41 -4.70 9.93
CA THR A 52 -5.73 -4.23 10.33
C THR A 52 -5.88 -2.77 9.95
N MET A 53 -6.98 -2.45 9.27
CA MET A 53 -7.37 -1.08 8.95
C MET A 53 -8.56 -0.69 9.79
N ILE A 54 -8.51 0.53 10.32
CA ILE A 54 -9.52 1.08 11.21
C ILE A 54 -9.94 2.44 10.65
N SER A 55 -11.23 2.71 10.67
CA SER A 55 -11.79 4.04 10.43
C SER A 55 -12.75 4.43 11.55
N GLU A 56 -12.71 5.69 11.95
CA GLU A 56 -13.61 6.23 12.97
C GLU A 56 -14.66 7.15 12.34
N ILE A 57 -15.90 7.03 12.81
CA ILE A 57 -17.05 7.82 12.38
C ILE A 57 -17.76 8.36 13.61
N ASN A 58 -17.89 9.68 13.72
CA ASN A 58 -18.73 10.29 14.74
C ASN A 58 -20.21 10.07 14.39
N LEU A 59 -21.00 9.67 15.37
CA LEU A 59 -22.43 9.43 15.24
C LEU A 59 -23.22 10.55 15.90
N ASP A 60 -24.31 10.97 15.25
CA ASP A 60 -25.23 11.95 15.84
C ASP A 60 -26.03 11.35 17.00
N LYS A 61 -26.40 10.06 16.87
CA LYS A 61 -27.20 9.31 17.82
C LYS A 61 -26.75 7.84 17.89
N ALA A 62 -26.51 7.37 19.11
CA ALA A 62 -26.28 5.98 19.46
C ALA A 62 -26.91 5.74 20.83
N ASP A 63 -27.65 4.64 20.97
CA ASP A 63 -28.38 4.33 22.20
C ASP A 63 -27.47 3.66 23.24
N ASP A 64 -26.77 2.59 22.85
CA ASP A 64 -25.93 1.76 23.73
C ASP A 64 -24.65 1.33 23.00
N ASP A 65 -23.62 0.96 23.77
CA ASP A 65 -22.41 0.31 23.26
C ASP A 65 -22.76 -1.01 22.55
N MET A 66 -22.11 -1.28 21.42
CA MET A 66 -22.33 -2.52 20.69
C MET A 66 -21.11 -2.95 19.89
N LYS A 67 -20.98 -4.27 19.71
CA LYS A 67 -19.91 -4.86 18.93
C LYS A 67 -20.44 -6.00 18.08
N VAL A 68 -20.38 -5.86 16.76
CA VAL A 68 -20.92 -6.85 15.80
C VAL A 68 -20.06 -6.93 14.55
N CYS A 69 -19.91 -8.12 13.99
CA CYS A 69 -19.29 -8.31 12.70
C CYS A 69 -20.35 -8.31 11.59
N ILE A 70 -20.14 -7.53 10.53
CA ILE A 70 -21.07 -7.40 9.39
C ILE A 70 -20.40 -7.89 8.10
N PRO A 71 -21.05 -8.74 7.27
CA PRO A 71 -20.48 -9.20 6.01
C PRO A 71 -20.11 -8.03 5.08
N ALA A 72 -18.82 -7.84 4.83
CA ALA A 72 -18.32 -6.61 4.20
C ALA A 72 -18.82 -6.44 2.76
N LYS A 73 -18.79 -7.51 1.96
CA LYS A 73 -19.23 -7.48 0.56
C LYS A 73 -20.69 -7.09 0.43
N LEU A 74 -21.57 -7.77 1.18
CA LEU A 74 -23.01 -7.51 1.14
C LEU A 74 -23.34 -6.10 1.62
N LEU A 75 -22.67 -5.62 2.68
CA LEU A 75 -22.84 -4.26 3.18
C LEU A 75 -22.39 -3.22 2.15
N LEU A 76 -21.20 -3.37 1.56
CA LEU A 76 -20.69 -2.44 0.56
C LEU A 76 -21.58 -2.41 -0.70
N ASP A 77 -22.00 -3.57 -1.19
CA ASP A 77 -22.84 -3.66 -2.39
C ASP A 77 -24.20 -3.02 -2.15
N MET A 78 -24.79 -3.19 -0.97
CA MET A 78 -26.01 -2.49 -0.57
C MET A 78 -25.79 -0.97 -0.47
N LEU A 79 -24.73 -0.52 0.20
CA LEU A 79 -24.47 0.91 0.40
C LEU A 79 -24.25 1.67 -0.92
N LYS A 80 -23.65 1.02 -1.93
CA LYS A 80 -23.46 1.61 -3.27
C LYS A 80 -24.77 1.90 -4.02
N THR A 81 -25.89 1.29 -3.60
CA THR A 81 -27.20 1.50 -4.24
C THR A 81 -27.95 2.71 -3.69
N PHE A 82 -27.53 3.26 -2.56
CA PHE A 82 -28.19 4.39 -1.94
C PHE A 82 -27.67 5.74 -2.45
N SER A 83 -28.59 6.69 -2.63
CA SER A 83 -28.26 8.11 -2.54
C SER A 83 -27.89 8.48 -1.10
N ASP A 84 -27.23 9.62 -0.91
CA ASP A 84 -26.92 10.13 0.43
C ASP A 84 -28.20 10.31 1.26
N GLN A 85 -28.31 9.56 2.34
CA GLN A 85 -29.46 9.54 3.24
C GLN A 85 -29.08 8.93 4.60
N PRO A 86 -29.82 9.22 5.69
CA PRO A 86 -29.60 8.57 6.97
C PRO A 86 -30.02 7.10 6.91
N LEU A 87 -29.16 6.22 7.42
CA LEU A 87 -29.46 4.80 7.66
C LEU A 87 -29.50 4.52 9.15
N THR A 88 -30.57 3.88 9.58
CA THR A 88 -30.72 3.40 10.95
C THR A 88 -30.30 1.94 11.03
N PHE A 89 -29.28 1.65 11.83
CA PHE A 89 -28.87 0.28 12.14
C PHE A 89 -29.47 -0.12 13.49
N SER A 90 -30.12 -1.29 13.54
CA SER A 90 -30.62 -1.91 14.75
C SER A 90 -30.05 -3.32 14.87
N VAL A 91 -29.31 -3.59 15.93
CA VAL A 91 -28.66 -4.87 16.19
C VAL A 91 -29.34 -5.58 17.35
N ASP A 92 -29.70 -6.84 17.13
CA ASP A 92 -30.17 -7.76 18.16
C ASP A 92 -28.98 -8.39 18.89
N ALA A 93 -28.89 -8.16 20.20
CA ALA A 93 -27.73 -8.58 21.00
C ALA A 93 -27.61 -10.10 21.20
N LYS A 94 -28.67 -10.88 20.96
CA LYS A 94 -28.67 -12.34 21.17
C LYS A 94 -28.32 -13.10 19.89
N SER A 95 -28.87 -12.66 18.77
CA SER A 95 -28.74 -13.31 17.47
C SER A 95 -27.69 -12.65 16.57
N PHE A 96 -27.22 -11.44 16.92
CA PHE A 96 -26.39 -10.59 16.06
C PHE A 96 -27.05 -10.24 14.72
N GLY A 97 -28.38 -10.41 14.62
CA GLY A 97 -29.15 -9.96 13.47
C GLY A 97 -29.15 -8.44 13.38
N ILE A 98 -28.89 -7.93 12.19
CA ILE A 98 -28.81 -6.49 11.93
C ILE A 98 -29.95 -6.11 11.00
N GLU A 99 -30.83 -5.21 11.44
CA GLU A 99 -31.81 -4.53 10.59
C GLU A 99 -31.27 -3.14 10.23
N VAL A 100 -31.13 -2.87 8.93
CA VAL A 100 -30.82 -1.55 8.39
C VAL A 100 -32.12 -0.99 7.83
N SER A 101 -32.52 0.20 8.28
CA SER A 101 -33.72 0.89 7.81
C SER A 101 -33.35 2.22 7.14
N SER A 102 -33.92 2.46 5.98
CA SER A 102 -33.98 3.76 5.31
C SER A 102 -35.42 4.29 5.32
N ASP A 103 -35.66 5.45 4.72
CA ASP A 103 -37.01 6.00 4.57
C ASP A 103 -37.93 5.11 3.72
N THR A 104 -37.35 4.34 2.79
CA THR A 104 -38.08 3.59 1.76
C THR A 104 -38.00 2.07 1.93
N GLY A 105 -37.21 1.56 2.86
CA GLY A 105 -36.96 0.12 2.94
C GLY A 105 -36.33 -0.36 4.24
N LYS A 106 -36.40 -1.68 4.42
CA LYS A 106 -35.77 -2.43 5.51
C LYS A 106 -34.97 -3.59 4.95
N TYR A 107 -33.76 -3.76 5.45
CA TYR A 107 -32.79 -4.74 4.99
C TYR A 107 -32.29 -5.52 6.19
N LYS A 108 -32.14 -6.83 6.06
CA LYS A 108 -31.63 -7.68 7.14
C LYS A 108 -30.30 -8.29 6.73
N LEU A 109 -29.33 -8.20 7.62
CA LEU A 109 -28.00 -8.80 7.49
C LEU A 109 -27.80 -9.79 8.63
N ALA A 110 -27.20 -10.93 8.32
CA ALA A 110 -26.74 -11.88 9.32
C ALA A 110 -25.35 -11.44 9.78
N GLY A 111 -25.28 -10.83 10.97
CA GLY A 111 -24.03 -10.52 11.63
C GLY A 111 -23.51 -11.70 12.44
N THR A 112 -22.31 -11.55 12.99
CA THR A 112 -21.74 -12.50 13.96
C THR A 112 -21.22 -11.75 15.18
N ASN A 113 -20.88 -12.50 16.23
CA ASN A 113 -20.36 -11.94 17.47
C ASN A 113 -19.09 -11.11 17.21
N GLY A 114 -19.11 -9.82 17.57
CA GLY A 114 -17.97 -8.94 17.40
C GLY A 114 -16.77 -9.29 18.29
N ASP A 115 -16.98 -10.04 19.37
CA ASP A 115 -15.90 -10.48 20.26
C ASP A 115 -15.03 -11.60 19.70
N GLU A 116 -15.50 -12.27 18.64
CA GLU A 116 -14.73 -13.27 17.90
C GLU A 116 -13.79 -12.62 16.87
N PHE A 117 -13.92 -11.32 16.60
CA PHE A 117 -13.06 -10.62 15.67
C PHE A 117 -11.63 -10.54 16.21
N PRO A 118 -10.59 -10.74 15.36
CA PRO A 118 -9.19 -10.67 15.79
C PRO A 118 -8.87 -9.38 16.55
N ARG A 119 -8.19 -9.53 17.69
CA ARG A 119 -7.73 -8.39 18.48
C ARG A 119 -6.53 -7.74 17.82
N LEU A 120 -6.42 -6.42 17.98
CA LEU A 120 -5.24 -5.68 17.59
C LEU A 120 -4.04 -6.11 18.45
N PRO A 121 -2.83 -6.17 17.89
CA PRO A 121 -1.62 -6.36 18.68
C PRO A 121 -1.36 -5.12 19.54
N GLU A 122 -0.83 -5.33 20.74
CA GLU A 122 -0.41 -4.25 21.62
C GLU A 122 0.95 -3.69 21.17
N MET A 123 1.05 -2.35 21.11
CA MET A 123 2.27 -1.63 20.72
C MET A 123 3.11 -1.29 21.95
N GLU A 124 3.58 -2.31 22.67
CA GLU A 124 4.41 -2.09 23.87
C GLU A 124 5.79 -1.50 23.50
N SER A 125 6.33 -0.68 24.41
CA SER A 125 7.68 -0.07 24.31
C SER A 125 7.99 0.55 22.94
N SER A 126 6.96 1.09 22.30
CA SER A 126 7.04 1.63 20.96
C SER A 126 7.86 2.92 20.91
N SER A 127 8.34 3.24 19.71
CA SER A 127 8.89 4.55 19.37
C SER A 127 8.00 5.17 18.30
N SER A 128 7.93 6.49 18.25
CA SER A 128 7.10 7.19 17.27
C SER A 128 7.88 8.24 16.48
N LEU A 129 7.41 8.50 15.27
CA LEU A 129 7.83 9.62 14.44
C LEU A 129 6.62 10.19 13.70
N LYS A 130 6.66 11.48 13.38
CA LYS A 130 5.67 12.13 12.52
C LYS A 130 6.27 12.44 11.17
N ILE A 131 5.54 12.12 10.11
CA ILE A 131 5.95 12.37 8.72
C ILE A 131 4.79 12.99 7.95
N ASP A 132 5.08 14.00 7.13
CA ASP A 132 4.08 14.56 6.22
C ASP A 132 3.54 13.48 5.26
N SER A 133 2.23 13.48 5.03
CA SER A 133 1.53 12.54 4.16
C SER A 133 2.09 12.53 2.72
N GLY A 134 2.45 13.69 2.18
CA GLY A 134 3.07 13.83 0.86
C GLY A 134 4.48 13.24 0.81
N ILE A 135 5.26 13.41 1.87
CA ILE A 135 6.58 12.77 2.01
C ILE A 135 6.42 11.25 2.03
N LEU A 136 5.54 10.72 2.88
CA LEU A 136 5.31 9.28 3.00
C LEU A 136 4.77 8.69 1.69
N PHE A 137 3.80 9.36 1.05
CA PHE A 137 3.28 8.97 -0.26
C PHE A 137 4.40 8.83 -1.29
N ASN A 138 5.26 9.84 -1.39
CA ASN A 138 6.38 9.83 -2.35
C ASN A 138 7.39 8.73 -2.03
N ALA A 139 7.69 8.51 -0.75
CA ALA A 139 8.60 7.45 -0.32
C ALA A 139 8.09 6.06 -0.72
N ILE A 140 6.80 5.78 -0.46
CA ILE A 140 6.18 4.51 -0.82
C ILE A 140 6.10 4.38 -2.34
N ASN A 141 5.59 5.41 -3.05
CA ASN A 141 5.41 5.38 -4.49
C ASN A 141 6.73 5.14 -5.24
N LYS A 142 7.84 5.68 -4.75
CA LYS A 142 9.16 5.50 -5.35
C LYS A 142 9.82 4.16 -5.02
N THR A 143 9.39 3.43 -3.99
CA THR A 143 10.09 2.22 -3.55
C THR A 143 9.27 0.94 -3.72
N VAL A 144 7.97 0.95 -3.44
CA VAL A 144 7.14 -0.26 -3.31
C VAL A 144 7.08 -1.13 -4.57
N PHE A 145 7.32 -0.56 -5.76
CA PHE A 145 7.34 -1.33 -7.01
C PHE A 145 8.59 -2.20 -7.17
N ALA A 146 9.65 -1.93 -6.39
CA ALA A 146 10.90 -2.66 -6.44
C ALA A 146 10.94 -3.86 -5.48
N THR A 147 9.90 -4.13 -4.69
CA THR A 147 9.80 -5.31 -3.82
C THR A 147 9.66 -6.60 -4.65
N GLY A 148 10.27 -7.68 -4.20
CA GLY A 148 10.08 -9.03 -4.77
C GLY A 148 8.80 -9.72 -4.31
N ASN A 149 8.49 -10.86 -4.94
CA ASN A 149 7.42 -11.78 -4.52
C ASN A 149 7.96 -13.21 -4.29
N ASP A 150 9.27 -13.35 -4.07
CA ASP A 150 9.93 -14.64 -3.84
C ASP A 150 9.70 -15.09 -2.39
N GLU A 151 8.94 -16.17 -2.21
CA GLU A 151 8.60 -16.75 -0.90
C GLU A 151 9.84 -17.21 -0.12
N LEU A 152 10.93 -17.56 -0.81
CA LEU A 152 12.20 -17.93 -0.17
C LEU A 152 12.97 -16.71 0.36
N ARG A 153 12.59 -15.50 -0.05
CA ARG A 153 13.22 -14.23 0.34
C ARG A 153 12.17 -13.25 0.86
N PRO A 154 11.47 -13.57 1.97
CA PRO A 154 10.36 -12.77 2.49
C PRO A 154 10.77 -11.34 2.84
N VAL A 155 12.01 -11.12 3.32
CA VAL A 155 12.55 -9.78 3.61
C VAL A 155 12.50 -8.83 2.41
N MET A 156 12.54 -9.35 1.18
CA MET A 156 12.47 -8.55 -0.05
C MET A 156 11.04 -8.28 -0.54
N SER A 157 10.03 -8.88 0.10
CA SER A 157 8.62 -8.62 -0.19
C SER A 157 8.10 -7.32 0.45
N GLY A 158 8.95 -6.64 1.23
CA GLY A 158 8.65 -5.37 1.87
C GLY A 158 9.64 -4.27 1.51
N VAL A 159 9.32 -3.07 1.97
CA VAL A 159 10.20 -1.90 1.92
C VAL A 159 10.91 -1.79 3.26
N TYR A 160 12.23 -1.68 3.22
CA TYR A 160 13.07 -1.41 4.38
C TYR A 160 13.03 0.08 4.73
N PHE A 161 12.75 0.39 5.99
CA PHE A 161 12.76 1.71 6.58
C PHE A 161 14.01 1.81 7.47
N SER A 162 14.89 2.77 7.19
CA SER A 162 16.01 3.15 8.06
C SER A 162 15.72 4.55 8.60
N LEU A 163 15.48 4.64 9.90
CA LEU A 163 15.18 5.87 10.61
C LEU A 163 16.44 6.32 11.33
N GLU A 164 17.01 7.46 10.93
CA GLU A 164 18.26 7.97 11.49
C GLU A 164 18.11 9.47 11.86
N LYS A 165 19.08 10.00 12.61
CA LYS A 165 19.08 11.42 13.03
C LYS A 165 19.40 12.38 11.89
N ASP A 166 20.06 11.91 10.85
CA ASP A 166 20.50 12.66 9.69
C ASP A 166 19.59 12.45 8.46
N GLY A 167 18.60 11.56 8.57
CA GLY A 167 17.60 11.34 7.53
C GLY A 167 16.81 10.05 7.70
N ILE A 168 15.87 9.84 6.79
CA ILE A 168 15.15 8.58 6.63
C ILE A 168 15.49 8.00 5.25
N THR A 169 15.78 6.70 5.22
CA THR A 169 16.05 5.96 3.99
C THR A 169 15.02 4.85 3.81
N PHE A 170 14.46 4.77 2.61
CA PHE A 170 13.55 3.71 2.18
C PHE A 170 14.25 2.88 1.10
N VAL A 171 14.26 1.56 1.25
CA VAL A 171 14.91 0.65 0.30
C VAL A 171 13.99 -0.48 -0.10
N ALA A 172 13.95 -0.79 -1.39
CA ALA A 172 13.23 -1.93 -1.93
C ALA A 172 14.05 -2.59 -3.04
N THR A 173 14.07 -3.92 -3.07
CA THR A 173 14.74 -4.69 -4.12
C THR A 173 14.12 -6.07 -4.30
N ASP A 174 14.18 -6.59 -5.53
CA ASP A 174 13.79 -7.93 -5.93
C ASP A 174 15.00 -8.75 -6.45
N ALA A 175 16.23 -8.29 -6.13
CA ALA A 175 17.53 -8.77 -6.63
C ALA A 175 17.81 -8.50 -8.11
N HIS A 176 16.84 -8.01 -8.89
CA HIS A 176 17.05 -7.57 -10.27
C HIS A 176 17.09 -6.05 -10.40
N LYS A 177 16.32 -5.35 -9.57
CA LYS A 177 16.33 -3.90 -9.42
C LYS A 177 16.38 -3.52 -7.94
N LEU A 178 16.88 -2.32 -7.69
CA LEU A 178 17.00 -1.74 -6.35
C LEU A 178 16.66 -0.27 -6.40
N VAL A 179 15.84 0.18 -5.46
CA VAL A 179 15.62 1.61 -5.21
C VAL A 179 16.08 1.93 -3.80
N LYS A 180 16.93 2.96 -3.68
CA LYS A 180 17.28 3.62 -2.43
C LYS A 180 16.76 5.05 -2.49
N TYR A 181 15.77 5.37 -1.67
CA TYR A 181 15.20 6.71 -1.57
C TYR A 181 15.54 7.31 -0.20
N ARG A 182 16.44 8.28 -0.17
CA ARG A 182 16.89 8.96 1.05
C ARG A 182 16.35 10.38 1.12
N ARG A 183 15.94 10.78 2.33
CA ARG A 183 15.51 12.14 2.65
C ARG A 183 16.24 12.64 3.88
N SER A 184 16.79 13.85 3.81
CA SER A 184 17.49 14.52 4.92
C SER A 184 16.62 15.52 5.68
N ASP A 185 15.44 15.84 5.14
CA ASP A 185 14.46 16.79 5.67
C ASP A 185 13.41 16.12 6.58
N CYS A 186 13.47 14.80 6.75
CA CYS A 186 12.70 14.06 7.73
C CYS A 186 13.67 13.21 8.57
N LYS A 187 13.50 13.25 9.90
CA LYS A 187 14.48 12.72 10.86
C LYS A 187 13.76 12.02 12.01
N SER A 188 14.40 11.02 12.59
CA SER A 188 13.94 10.37 13.82
C SER A 188 14.85 10.71 15.00
N GLY A 189 14.27 10.92 16.18
CA GLY A 189 15.05 11.10 17.42
C GLY A 189 15.80 9.83 17.85
N LYS A 190 15.30 8.66 17.42
CA LYS A 190 15.85 7.34 17.76
C LYS A 190 16.15 6.56 16.49
N ALA A 191 17.38 6.04 16.40
CA ALA A 191 17.78 5.17 15.31
C ALA A 191 16.97 3.86 15.37
N ALA A 192 16.39 3.47 14.25
CA ALA A 192 15.63 2.22 14.15
C ALA A 192 15.54 1.77 12.70
N SER A 193 15.25 0.49 12.50
CA SER A 193 14.99 -0.05 11.18
C SER A 193 14.00 -1.18 11.22
N PHE A 194 13.16 -1.28 10.19
CA PHE A 194 12.18 -2.35 10.05
C PHE A 194 11.80 -2.57 8.59
N ILE A 195 11.15 -3.69 8.30
CA ILE A 195 10.69 -4.04 6.95
C ILE A 195 9.16 -4.03 6.95
N MET A 196 8.58 -3.07 6.23
CA MET A 196 7.13 -2.96 6.07
C MET A 196 6.64 -3.82 4.90
N PRO A 197 5.63 -4.69 5.10
CA PRO A 197 5.07 -5.47 4.00
C PRO A 197 4.44 -4.60 2.91
N LYS A 198 4.48 -5.09 1.67
CA LYS A 198 3.96 -4.37 0.48
C LYS A 198 2.47 -4.02 0.56
N LYS A 199 1.63 -4.94 1.05
CA LYS A 199 0.17 -4.76 1.12
C LYS A 199 -0.24 -3.52 1.96
N PRO A 200 0.13 -3.40 3.25
CA PRO A 200 -0.21 -2.23 4.05
C PRO A 200 0.37 -0.92 3.48
N LEU A 201 1.57 -0.95 2.88
CA LEU A 201 2.13 0.22 2.21
C LEU A 201 1.27 0.71 1.05
N ASN A 202 0.72 -0.20 0.25
CA ASN A 202 -0.20 0.16 -0.84
C ASN A 202 -1.53 0.74 -0.31
N LEU A 203 -2.04 0.23 0.82
CA LEU A 203 -3.23 0.79 1.47
C LEU A 203 -2.96 2.22 1.95
N ILE A 204 -1.86 2.43 2.67
CA ILE A 204 -1.43 3.77 3.12
C ILE A 204 -1.29 4.70 1.93
N LYS A 205 -0.54 4.31 0.90
CA LYS A 205 -0.31 5.09 -0.33
C LYS A 205 -1.63 5.53 -0.96
N SER A 206 -2.63 4.66 -1.02
CA SER A 206 -3.94 5.00 -1.58
C SER A 206 -4.63 6.10 -0.76
N LEU A 207 -4.61 5.99 0.57
CA LEU A 207 -5.31 6.90 1.47
C LEU A 207 -4.64 8.27 1.56
N VAL A 208 -3.32 8.31 1.66
CA VAL A 208 -2.58 9.57 1.85
C VAL A 208 -2.39 10.38 0.56
N SER A 209 -2.72 9.79 -0.61
CA SER A 209 -2.46 10.37 -1.93
C SER A 209 -3.02 11.78 -2.16
N ASN A 210 -4.11 12.14 -1.47
CA ASN A 210 -4.78 13.44 -1.58
C ASN A 210 -4.98 14.12 -0.22
N MET A 211 -4.14 13.79 0.76
CA MET A 211 -4.19 14.36 2.10
C MET A 211 -3.00 15.29 2.35
N SER A 212 -3.23 16.35 3.11
CA SER A 212 -2.19 17.25 3.62
C SER A 212 -2.24 17.20 5.14
N THR A 213 -1.69 16.12 5.71
CA THR A 213 -1.80 15.81 7.14
C THR A 213 -0.52 15.15 7.63
N ASP A 214 -0.28 15.20 8.93
CA ASP A 214 0.81 14.44 9.54
C ASP A 214 0.37 12.98 9.75
N VAL A 215 1.24 12.06 9.38
CA VAL A 215 1.10 10.63 9.68
C VAL A 215 1.98 10.32 10.88
N GLU A 216 1.35 9.91 11.97
CA GLU A 216 2.04 9.38 13.13
C GLU A 216 2.36 7.90 12.89
N ILE A 217 3.65 7.58 12.84
CA ILE A 217 4.15 6.21 12.74
C ILE A 217 4.62 5.79 14.10
N GLU A 218 4.00 4.77 14.66
CA GLU A 218 4.42 4.11 15.89
C GLU A 218 4.97 2.72 15.53
N TYR A 219 6.10 2.32 16.09
CA TYR A 219 6.74 1.06 15.74
C TYR A 219 7.48 0.44 16.92
N ASN A 220 7.54 -0.89 16.93
CA ASN A 220 8.40 -1.68 17.80
C ASN A 220 9.10 -2.77 16.95
N GLU A 221 9.61 -3.84 17.58
CA GLU A 221 10.33 -4.90 16.88
C GLU A 221 9.45 -5.76 15.97
N THR A 222 8.14 -5.81 16.23
CA THR A 222 7.23 -6.78 15.59
C THR A 222 6.09 -6.14 14.81
N ASN A 223 5.73 -4.90 15.13
CA ASN A 223 4.59 -4.20 14.56
C ASN A 223 4.91 -2.74 14.26
N ALA A 224 4.18 -2.18 13.30
CA ALA A 224 4.09 -0.75 13.07
C ALA A 224 2.63 -0.33 12.90
N SER A 225 2.30 0.87 13.38
CA SER A 225 1.02 1.51 13.16
C SER A 225 1.19 2.89 12.51
N PHE A 226 0.22 3.27 11.70
CA PHE A 226 0.15 4.53 10.98
C PHE A 226 -1.20 5.16 11.29
N THR A 227 -1.19 6.30 11.98
CA THR A 227 -2.39 7.02 12.39
C THR A 227 -2.41 8.39 11.71
N PHE A 228 -3.53 8.71 11.05
CA PHE A 228 -3.73 9.98 10.34
C PHE A 228 -5.22 10.24 10.14
N GLU A 229 -5.65 11.49 10.31
CA GLU A 229 -7.08 11.86 10.28
C GLU A 229 -7.92 10.94 11.19
N ASN A 230 -8.90 10.24 10.62
CA ASN A 230 -9.77 9.26 11.27
C ASN A 230 -9.40 7.81 10.92
N TYR A 231 -8.20 7.57 10.39
CA TYR A 231 -7.71 6.25 9.98
C TYR A 231 -6.55 5.77 10.85
N LYS A 232 -6.52 4.46 11.08
CA LYS A 232 -5.36 3.77 11.65
C LYS A 232 -5.09 2.47 10.89
N LEU A 233 -3.85 2.28 10.45
CA LEU A 233 -3.35 1.00 9.96
C LEU A 233 -2.45 0.41 11.03
N VAL A 234 -2.61 -0.88 11.34
CA VAL A 234 -1.66 -1.66 12.15
C VAL A 234 -1.18 -2.83 11.29
N SER A 235 0.13 -3.07 11.24
CA SER A 235 0.72 -4.17 10.47
C SER A 235 1.82 -4.85 11.26
N ARG A 236 1.85 -6.18 11.18
CA ARG A 236 3.04 -6.96 11.49
C ARG A 236 4.20 -6.57 10.57
N LEU A 237 5.41 -6.53 11.11
CA LEU A 237 6.64 -6.31 10.36
C LEU A 237 7.15 -7.62 9.79
N ILE A 238 7.86 -7.55 8.67
CA ILE A 238 8.57 -8.72 8.14
C ILE A 238 9.81 -8.93 9.00
N ASP A 239 9.90 -10.09 9.64
CA ASP A 239 11.07 -10.49 10.41
C ASP A 239 12.25 -10.85 9.48
N GLY A 240 13.45 -10.51 9.93
CA GLY A 240 14.69 -10.83 9.25
C GLY A 240 15.56 -9.63 8.89
N LYS A 241 16.79 -9.94 8.50
CA LYS A 241 17.80 -8.95 8.13
C LYS A 241 17.66 -8.57 6.66
N TYR A 242 17.46 -7.28 6.39
CA TYR A 242 17.44 -6.78 5.02
C TYR A 242 18.83 -6.92 4.35
N PRO A 243 18.92 -7.25 3.05
CA PRO A 243 20.21 -7.36 2.35
C PRO A 243 21.05 -6.08 2.44
N ASN A 244 22.38 -6.24 2.41
CA ASN A 244 23.31 -5.12 2.33
C ASN A 244 23.24 -4.45 0.94
N TYR A 245 22.26 -3.56 0.78
CA TYR A 245 21.96 -2.87 -0.46
C TYR A 245 23.08 -1.91 -0.91
N ASP A 246 23.90 -1.39 0.01
CA ASP A 246 24.98 -0.46 -0.34
C ASP A 246 26.15 -1.16 -1.06
N ALA A 247 26.29 -2.48 -0.89
CA ALA A 247 27.33 -3.28 -1.52
C ALA A 247 27.11 -3.48 -3.03
N VAL A 248 25.87 -3.35 -3.52
CA VAL A 248 25.51 -3.57 -4.93
C VAL A 248 25.34 -2.27 -5.73
N ILE A 249 25.45 -1.10 -5.08
CA ILE A 249 25.40 0.19 -5.74
C ILE A 249 26.83 0.54 -6.21
N PRO A 250 27.10 0.57 -7.53
CA PRO A 250 28.42 0.92 -8.05
C PRO A 250 28.87 2.29 -7.54
N LYS A 251 30.10 2.37 -7.02
CA LYS A 251 30.69 3.63 -6.50
C LYS A 251 31.38 4.45 -7.58
N GLU A 252 31.80 3.79 -8.64
CA GLU A 252 32.47 4.38 -9.80
C GLU A 252 31.65 4.05 -11.04
N ASN A 253 31.34 5.06 -11.84
CA ASN A 253 30.68 4.89 -13.12
C ASN A 253 31.44 5.67 -14.20
N PRO A 254 32.24 5.00 -15.04
CA PRO A 254 32.97 5.67 -16.12
C PRO A 254 32.07 6.09 -17.29
N ASN A 255 30.80 5.62 -17.31
CA ASN A 255 29.87 5.77 -18.43
C ASN A 255 28.61 6.55 -17.99
N GLU A 256 28.59 7.85 -18.25
CA GLU A 256 27.49 8.74 -17.87
C GLU A 256 26.70 9.20 -19.11
N MET A 257 25.40 8.88 -19.15
CA MET A 257 24.47 9.30 -20.20
C MET A 257 23.39 10.22 -19.64
N LEU A 258 23.25 11.41 -20.23
CA LEU A 258 22.15 12.34 -20.01
C LEU A 258 21.22 12.31 -21.24
N ILE A 259 19.92 12.09 -21.00
CA ILE A 259 18.91 11.95 -22.06
C ILE A 259 17.57 12.55 -21.62
N ASP A 260 16.75 12.98 -22.57
CA ASP A 260 15.38 13.37 -22.29
C ASP A 260 14.56 12.16 -21.81
N ARG A 261 14.07 12.26 -20.57
CA ARG A 261 13.34 11.19 -19.90
C ARG A 261 12.08 10.78 -20.67
N GLN A 262 11.33 11.73 -21.22
CA GLN A 262 10.03 11.44 -21.82
C GLN A 262 10.20 10.81 -23.20
N LEU A 263 11.15 11.29 -23.99
CA LEU A 263 11.53 10.69 -25.27
C LEU A 263 12.04 9.26 -25.06
N PHE A 264 12.96 9.06 -24.10
CA PHE A 264 13.49 7.73 -23.80
C PHE A 264 12.40 6.76 -23.33
N LEU A 265 11.55 7.17 -22.38
CA LEU A 265 10.45 6.35 -21.89
C LEU A 265 9.48 5.94 -23.01
N ASN A 266 9.13 6.88 -23.89
CA ASN A 266 8.22 6.60 -25.00
C ASN A 266 8.86 5.67 -26.03
N SER A 267 10.17 5.80 -26.26
CA SER A 267 10.94 4.89 -27.12
C SER A 267 10.95 3.46 -26.55
N ILE A 268 11.30 3.30 -25.27
CA ILE A 268 11.25 2.00 -24.58
C ILE A 268 9.85 1.37 -24.66
N ARG A 269 8.79 2.16 -24.45
CA ARG A 269 7.40 1.67 -24.56
C ARG A 269 7.06 1.17 -25.95
N ARG A 270 7.50 1.83 -27.01
CA ARG A 270 7.26 1.38 -28.40
C ARG A 270 8.12 0.17 -28.75
N VAL A 271 9.42 0.24 -28.49
CA VAL A 271 10.39 -0.80 -28.83
C VAL A 271 10.11 -2.11 -28.08
N SER A 272 9.76 -2.04 -26.79
CA SER A 272 9.46 -3.23 -25.98
C SER A 272 8.27 -4.07 -26.48
N ILE A 273 7.36 -3.50 -27.28
CA ILE A 273 6.26 -4.26 -27.92
C ILE A 273 6.82 -5.38 -28.81
N PHE A 274 7.98 -5.15 -29.41
CA PHE A 274 8.67 -6.06 -30.33
C PHE A 274 9.68 -6.97 -29.62
N SER A 275 9.86 -6.83 -28.31
CA SER A 275 10.70 -7.75 -27.53
C SER A 275 10.05 -9.12 -27.36
N ASN A 276 10.90 -10.14 -27.24
CA ASN A 276 10.48 -11.48 -26.87
C ASN A 276 9.59 -11.46 -25.61
N LYS A 277 8.45 -12.18 -25.68
CA LYS A 277 7.41 -12.16 -24.64
C LYS A 277 7.81 -12.84 -23.33
N THR A 278 8.93 -13.56 -23.31
CA THR A 278 9.47 -14.21 -22.11
C THR A 278 10.57 -13.38 -21.46
N THR A 279 11.51 -12.85 -22.25
CA THR A 279 12.69 -12.14 -21.71
C THR A 279 12.45 -10.64 -21.54
N HIS A 280 11.56 -10.05 -22.34
CA HIS A 280 11.31 -8.61 -22.41
C HIS A 280 12.58 -7.77 -22.65
N GLN A 281 13.58 -8.37 -23.29
CA GLN A 281 14.90 -7.76 -23.45
C GLN A 281 14.86 -6.59 -24.43
N VAL A 282 15.43 -5.46 -24.02
CA VAL A 282 15.72 -4.31 -24.86
C VAL A 282 17.23 -4.07 -24.82
N ARG A 283 17.82 -3.84 -25.99
CA ARG A 283 19.23 -3.53 -26.17
C ARG A 283 19.41 -2.03 -26.32
N LEU A 284 20.38 -1.48 -25.58
CA LEU A 284 20.82 -0.09 -25.66
C LEU A 284 22.25 -0.09 -26.19
N ALA A 285 22.46 0.50 -27.37
CA ALA A 285 23.79 0.73 -27.91
C ALA A 285 24.07 2.23 -27.92
N ILE A 286 25.07 2.67 -27.16
CA ILE A 286 25.44 4.08 -27.02
C ILE A 286 26.76 4.29 -27.75
N LYS A 287 26.77 5.22 -28.71
CA LYS A 287 27.96 5.58 -29.49
C LYS A 287 28.06 7.08 -29.67
N GLY A 288 29.06 7.70 -29.07
CA GLY A 288 29.15 9.17 -29.02
C GLY A 288 27.85 9.79 -28.49
N SER A 289 27.20 10.68 -29.26
CA SER A 289 25.94 11.34 -28.86
C SER A 289 24.66 10.61 -29.29
N ASP A 290 24.74 9.36 -29.74
CA ASP A 290 23.62 8.57 -30.25
C ASP A 290 23.32 7.37 -29.34
N LEU A 291 22.05 7.24 -28.94
CA LEU A 291 21.52 6.04 -28.30
C LEU A 291 20.62 5.32 -29.29
N GLN A 292 21.00 4.11 -29.67
CA GLN A 292 20.14 3.17 -30.37
C GLN A 292 19.42 2.27 -29.36
N VAL A 293 18.09 2.25 -29.41
CA VAL A 293 17.22 1.39 -28.62
C VAL A 293 16.63 0.33 -29.55
N SER A 294 16.84 -0.95 -29.27
CA SER A 294 16.29 -2.03 -30.10
C SER A 294 15.74 -3.21 -29.31
N ALA A 295 14.81 -3.94 -29.92
CA ALA A 295 14.30 -5.20 -29.42
C ALA A 295 13.91 -6.10 -30.59
N GLU A 296 14.01 -7.40 -30.36
CA GLU A 296 13.68 -8.42 -31.35
C GLU A 296 12.98 -9.61 -30.68
N ASP A 297 12.14 -10.27 -31.47
CA ASP A 297 11.54 -11.57 -31.16
C ASP A 297 11.81 -12.51 -32.35
N LEU A 298 12.88 -13.29 -32.22
CA LEU A 298 13.42 -14.13 -33.31
C LEU A 298 12.40 -15.18 -33.78
N ASP A 299 11.57 -15.70 -32.88
CA ASP A 299 10.57 -16.73 -33.19
C ASP A 299 9.50 -16.20 -34.16
N TYR A 300 9.19 -14.92 -34.06
CA TYR A 300 8.18 -14.25 -34.90
C TYR A 300 8.78 -13.28 -35.92
N SER A 301 10.11 -13.18 -35.97
CA SER A 301 10.83 -12.23 -36.83
C SER A 301 10.33 -10.79 -36.68
N ASN A 302 9.94 -10.40 -35.46
CA ASN A 302 9.55 -9.04 -35.13
C ASN A 302 10.78 -8.27 -34.65
N GLU A 303 10.95 -7.04 -35.11
CA GLU A 303 12.02 -6.17 -34.63
C GLU A 303 11.58 -4.71 -34.60
N ALA A 304 12.18 -3.95 -33.69
CA ALA A 304 12.09 -2.49 -33.67
C ALA A 304 13.44 -1.88 -33.31
N THR A 305 13.75 -0.77 -33.95
CA THR A 305 14.93 0.04 -33.67
C THR A 305 14.55 1.52 -33.70
N GLU A 306 14.92 2.25 -32.67
CA GLU A 306 14.82 3.71 -32.62
C GLU A 306 16.18 4.32 -32.27
N ARG A 307 16.37 5.58 -32.67
CA ARG A 307 17.54 6.37 -32.31
C ARG A 307 17.12 7.63 -31.56
N LEU A 308 17.89 7.96 -30.53
CA LEU A 308 17.68 9.11 -29.67
C LEU A 308 19.01 9.86 -29.50
N ASN A 309 18.94 11.18 -29.53
CA ASN A 309 20.07 12.01 -29.15
C ASN A 309 20.29 11.96 -27.63
N CYS A 310 21.54 11.83 -27.21
CA CYS A 310 21.94 11.90 -25.81
C CYS A 310 23.28 12.63 -25.65
N ASN A 311 23.60 13.05 -24.43
CA ASN A 311 24.94 13.49 -24.08
C ASN A 311 25.60 12.37 -23.29
N TYR A 312 26.64 11.76 -23.84
CA TYR A 312 27.31 10.61 -23.25
C TYR A 312 28.80 10.87 -23.06
N LYS A 313 29.30 10.52 -21.88
CA LYS A 313 30.70 10.52 -21.52
C LYS A 313 31.07 9.11 -21.09
N GLY A 314 31.84 8.42 -21.91
CA GLY A 314 32.24 7.04 -21.66
C GLY A 314 32.73 6.37 -22.94
N GLU A 315 33.05 5.09 -22.84
CA GLU A 315 33.36 4.27 -24.01
C GLU A 315 32.06 3.77 -24.67
N ASP A 316 32.10 3.55 -25.98
CA ASP A 316 30.99 2.92 -26.70
C ASP A 316 30.58 1.62 -26.02
N ILE A 317 29.30 1.49 -25.70
CA ILE A 317 28.78 0.35 -24.92
C ILE A 317 27.51 -0.18 -25.55
N THR A 318 27.35 -1.50 -25.51
CA THR A 318 26.09 -2.18 -25.80
C THR A 318 25.69 -2.99 -24.58
N ILE A 319 24.48 -2.74 -24.06
CA ILE A 319 23.97 -3.36 -22.85
C ILE A 319 22.50 -3.74 -23.01
N GLY A 320 22.09 -4.85 -22.40
CA GLY A 320 20.72 -5.34 -22.41
C GLY A 320 20.02 -5.13 -21.07
N PHE A 321 18.76 -4.72 -21.10
CA PHE A 321 17.91 -4.59 -19.92
C PHE A 321 16.57 -5.31 -20.12
N ASN A 322 15.93 -5.69 -19.02
CA ASN A 322 14.51 -6.01 -19.04
C ASN A 322 13.71 -4.70 -19.16
N SER A 323 12.73 -4.64 -20.05
CA SER A 323 11.90 -3.44 -20.28
C SER A 323 10.76 -3.25 -19.27
N ARG A 324 10.55 -4.19 -18.36
CA ARG A 324 9.51 -4.14 -17.31
C ARG A 324 10.05 -3.79 -15.93
#